data_AF-A0A928GVR6-F1
#
_entry.id   AF-A0A928GVR6-F1
#
_cell.length_a   1.000
_cell.length_b   1.000
_cell.length_c   1.000
_cell.angle_alpha   90.00
_cell.angle_beta   90.00
_cell.angle_gamma   90.00
#
_symmetry.space_group_name_H-M   'P 1'
#
loop_
_entity.id
_entity.type
_entity.pdbx_description
1 polymer ?
#
loop_
_entity_poly.entity_id
_entity_poly.type
_entity_poly.pdbx_seq_one_letter_code
_entity_poly.pdbx_strand_id
1 'polypeptide(L)' 'MIDSGKFSHVHKLAGAIGKDDGYVSRIIRLTLLFPEIIHAIIAGTLEKDIGIEQLKQAIPLMWDDQKKMFDIE' A
#
# COMPACT_ATOMS: atom_id res chain seq x y z
N MET A 1 -2.43 -7.19 -13.45
CA MET A 1 -3.91 -7.41 -13.51
C MET A 1 -4.62 -6.20 -14.09
N ILE A 2 -4.43 -5.01 -13.52
CA ILE A 2 -4.85 -3.76 -14.17
C ILE A 2 -3.77 -3.34 -15.20
N ASP A 3 -2.50 -3.28 -14.80
CA ASP A 3 -1.38 -2.89 -15.67
C ASP A 3 -1.16 -3.83 -16.86
N SER A 4 -1.59 -5.09 -16.72
CA SER A 4 -1.55 -6.10 -17.78
C SER A 4 -2.77 -6.05 -18.71
N GLY A 5 -3.66 -5.07 -18.55
CA GLY A 5 -4.88 -4.90 -19.35
C GLY A 5 -6.01 -5.90 -19.07
N LYS A 6 -5.84 -6.82 -18.11
CA LYS A 6 -6.86 -7.85 -17.79
C LYS A 6 -8.13 -7.23 -17.20
N PHE A 7 -8.02 -6.10 -16.49
CA PHE A 7 -9.13 -5.32 -15.99
C PHE A 7 -8.93 -3.84 -16.33
N SER A 8 -9.98 -3.17 -16.80
CA SER A 8 -9.93 -1.77 -17.25
C SER A 8 -9.78 -0.76 -16.11
N HIS A 9 -10.26 -1.08 -14.90
CA HIS A 9 -10.21 -0.20 -13.74
C HIS A 9 -10.49 -0.98 -12.45
N VAL A 10 -10.23 -0.33 -11.30
CA VAL A 10 -10.28 -0.94 -9.96
C VAL A 10 -11.62 -1.59 -9.64
N HIS A 11 -12.75 -0.97 -10.03
CA HIS A 11 -14.08 -1.53 -9.78
C HIS A 11 -14.30 -2.90 -10.43
N LYS A 12 -13.80 -3.11 -11.65
CA LYS A 12 -13.90 -4.41 -12.33
C LYS A 12 -13.02 -5.46 -11.65
N LEU A 13 -11.83 -5.06 -11.20
CA LEU A 13 -10.97 -5.95 -10.42
C LEU A 13 -11.64 -6.34 -9.09
N ALA A 14 -12.21 -5.38 -8.37
CA ALA A 14 -12.88 -5.58 -7.09
C ALA A 14 -14.07 -6.54 -7.21
N GLY A 15 -14.96 -6.31 -8.18
CA GLY A 15 -16.06 -7.22 -8.49
C GLY A 15 -15.58 -8.64 -8.86
N ALA A 16 -14.50 -8.76 -9.63
CA ALA A 16 -13.95 -10.05 -10.04
C ALA A 16 -13.34 -10.87 -8.90
N ILE A 17 -12.85 -10.22 -7.83
CA ILE A 17 -12.30 -10.90 -6.65
C ILE A 17 -13.28 -10.92 -5.46
N GLY A 18 -14.51 -10.45 -5.65
CA GLY A 18 -15.55 -10.42 -4.60
C GLY A 18 -15.19 -9.51 -3.42
N LYS A 19 -14.55 -8.36 -3.68
CA LYS A 19 -14.15 -7.38 -2.65
C LYS A 19 -14.73 -6.01 -2.94
N ASP A 20 -14.75 -5.18 -1.91
CA ASP A 20 -15.12 -3.77 -2.01
C ASP A 20 -14.05 -2.94 -2.74
N ASP A 21 -14.48 -1.92 -3.48
CA ASP A 21 -13.60 -1.02 -4.24
C ASP A 21 -12.58 -0.31 -3.34
N GLY A 22 -13.02 0.13 -2.16
CA GLY A 22 -12.19 0.81 -1.17
C GLY A 22 -11.13 -0.12 -0.58
N TYR A 23 -11.48 -1.40 -0.40
CA TYR A 23 -10.52 -2.43 -0.01
C TYR A 23 -9.45 -2.64 -1.08
N VAL A 24 -9.86 -2.88 -2.34
CA VAL A 24 -8.90 -3.13 -3.44
C VAL A 24 -8.03 -1.92 -3.70
N SER A 25 -8.61 -0.73 -3.73
CA SER A 25 -7.85 0.53 -3.88
C SER A 25 -6.79 0.71 -2.80
N ARG A 26 -7.10 0.27 -1.57
CA ARG A 26 -6.18 0.36 -0.44
C ARG A 26 -5.03 -0.62 -0.55
N ILE A 27 -5.30 -1.86 -0.96
CA ILE A 27 -4.24 -2.85 -1.22
C ILE A 27 -3.32 -2.39 -2.36
N ILE A 28 -3.89 -1.83 -3.44
CA ILE A 28 -3.08 -1.29 -4.55
C ILE A 28 -2.18 -0.14 -4.06
N ARG A 29 -2.68 0.77 -3.20
CA ARG A 29 -1.83 1.85 -2.67
C ARG A 29 -0.62 1.34 -1.89
N LEU A 30 -0.70 0.17 -1.26
CA LEU A 30 0.45 -0.41 -0.55
C LEU A 30 1.58 -0.83 -1.50
N THR A 31 1.31 -1.02 -2.80
CA THR A 31 2.37 -1.27 -3.79
C THR A 31 3.17 -0.01 -4.15
N LEU A 32 2.74 1.17 -3.68
CA LEU A 32 3.42 2.45 -3.87
C LEU A 32 4.35 2.82 -2.70
N LEU A 33 4.44 1.95 -1.69
CA LEU A 33 5.36 2.13 -0.58
C LEU A 33 6.81 2.13 -1.08
N PHE A 34 7.62 3.01 -0.48
CA PHE A 34 9.06 2.98 -0.66
C PHE A 34 9.59 1.59 -0.31
N PRO A 35 10.38 0.93 -1.19
CA PRO A 35 10.76 -0.46 -1.01
C PRO A 35 11.41 -0.78 0.34
N GLU A 36 12.16 0.16 0.93
CA GLU A 36 12.79 -0.01 2.24
C GLU A 36 11.78 -0.12 3.38
N ILE A 37 10.64 0.58 3.30
CA ILE A 37 9.54 0.44 4.25
C ILE A 37 8.99 -0.99 4.20
N ILE A 38 8.79 -1.53 2.99
CA ILE A 38 8.31 -2.91 2.80
C ILE A 38 9.32 -3.90 3.42
N HIS A 39 10.61 -3.66 3.19
CA HIS A 39 11.67 -4.50 3.73
C HIS A 39 11.71 -4.45 5.27
N ALA A 40 11.62 -3.26 5.86
CA ALA A 40 11.63 -3.06 7.30
C ALA A 40 10.41 -3.71 8.00
N ILE A 41 9.23 -3.63 7.37
CA ILE A 41 8.01 -4.31 7.86
C ILE A 41 8.20 -5.83 7.85
N ILE A 42 8.72 -6.40 6.75
CA ILE A 42 8.93 -7.86 6.64
C ILE A 42 10.02 -8.33 7.60
N ALA A 43 11.09 -7.54 7.77
CA ALA A 43 12.19 -7.84 8.67
C ALA A 43 11.86 -7.63 10.16
N GLY A 44 10.74 -6.94 10.46
CA GLY A 44 10.41 -6.55 11.83
C GLY A 44 11.39 -5.55 12.44
N THR A 45 12.09 -4.79 11.60
CA THR A 45 13.12 -3.81 12.03
C THR A 45 12.59 -2.39 12.08
N LEU A 46 11.31 -2.20 11.75
CA LEU A 46 10.68 -0.91 11.87
C LEU A 46 10.56 -0.54 13.35
N GLU A 47 11.20 0.55 13.77
CA GLU A 47 11.22 0.97 15.18
C GLU A 47 9.82 1.31 15.71
N LYS A 48 8.96 1.75 14.81
CA LYS A 48 7.56 2.05 15.07
C LYS A 48 6.72 0.80 14.83
N ASP A 49 5.93 0.42 15.84
CA ASP A 49 4.92 -0.61 15.66
C ASP A 49 3.80 -0.06 14.76
N ILE A 50 3.77 -0.52 13.50
CA ILE A 50 2.80 -0.09 12.50
C ILE A 50 1.78 -1.20 12.30
N GLY A 51 0.59 -0.95 12.84
CA GLY A 51 -0.56 -1.78 12.62
C GLY A 51 -1.13 -1.61 11.22
N ILE A 52 -1.88 -2.62 10.78
CA ILE A 52 -2.63 -2.59 9.52
C ILE A 52 -3.46 -1.30 9.41
N GLU A 53 -4.13 -0.86 10.47
CA GLU A 53 -4.99 0.34 10.43
C GLU A 53 -4.25 1.63 10.08
N GLN A 54 -2.96 1.75 10.43
CA GLN A 54 -2.13 2.89 10.02
C GLN A 54 -1.75 2.81 8.55
N LEU A 55 -1.43 1.61 8.05
CA LEU A 55 -1.24 1.36 6.61
C LEU A 55 -2.52 1.59 5.81
N LYS A 56 -3.69 1.46 6.46
CA LYS A 56 -4.96 1.83 5.87
C LYS A 56 -5.14 3.35 5.81
N GLN A 57 -4.38 4.19 6.49
CA GLN A 57 -4.56 5.65 6.35
C GLN A 57 -3.96 6.18 5.03
N ALA A 58 -4.14 7.48 4.76
CA ALA A 58 -3.57 8.10 3.58
C ALA A 58 -2.04 8.14 3.72
N ILE A 59 -1.35 7.32 2.93
CA ILE A 59 0.11 7.32 2.84
C ILE A 59 0.51 8.32 1.76
N PRO A 60 1.48 9.22 2.02
CA PRO A 60 1.98 10.17 1.01
C PRO A 60 2.44 9.45 -0.26
N LEU A 61 2.22 10.04 -1.43
CA LEU A 61 2.72 9.46 -2.68
C LEU A 61 4.23 9.64 -2.83
N MET A 62 4.77 10.76 -2.33
CA MET A 62 6.20 11.06 -2.42
C MET A 62 6.97 10.22 -1.40
N TRP A 63 8.00 9.50 -1.86
CA TRP A 63 8.79 8.62 -1.00
C TRP A 63 9.52 9.36 0.11
N ASP A 64 9.99 10.59 -0.11
CA ASP A 64 10.62 11.39 0.95
C ASP A 64 9.66 11.67 2.11
N ASP A 65 8.37 11.86 1.83
CA ASP A 65 7.36 12.07 2.86
C ASP A 65 6.92 10.75 3.51
N GLN A 66 6.97 9.63 2.77
CA GLN A 66 6.82 8.31 3.38
C GLN A 66 7.98 8.03 4.34
N LYS A 67 9.24 8.21 3.91
CA LYS A 67 10.42 8.04 4.75
C LYS A 67 10.32 8.80 6.08
N LYS A 68 9.91 10.07 6.04
CA LYS A 68 9.60 10.87 7.24
C LYS A 68 8.45 10.30 8.10
N MET A 69 7.39 9.78 7.48
CA MET A 69 6.23 9.23 8.20
C MET A 69 6.56 7.90 8.92
N PHE A 70 7.49 7.13 8.35
CA PHE A 70 7.92 5.81 8.79
C PHE A 70 9.26 5.81 9.53
N ASP A 71 9.84 6.99 9.77
CA ASP A 71 11.10 7.18 10.48
C ASP A 71 12.27 6.40 9.82
N ILE A 72 12.34 6.42 8.49
CA ILE A 72 13.41 5.83 7.67
C ILE A 72 14.23 6.97 7.04
N GLU A 73 15.56 6.92 7.15
CA GLU A 73 16.48 7.94 6.60
C GLU A 73 16.67 7.84 5.07
#